data_AF-A0A6P2CD14-F1
#
_entry.id   AF-A0A6P2CD14-F1
#
_cell.length_a   1.000
_cell.length_b   1.000
_cell.length_c   1.000
_cell.angle_alpha   90.00
_cell.angle_beta   90.00
_cell.angle_gamma   90.00
#
_symmetry.space_group_name_H-M   'P 1'
#
loop_
_entity.id
_entity.type
_entity.pdbx_description
1 polymer ?
#
loop_
_entity_poly.entity_id
_entity_poly.type
_entity_poly.pdbx_seq_one_letter_code
_entity_poly.pdbx_strand_id
1 'polypeptide(L)'
;MADRTDFRASGISPDPAITSLVALAHDRLEHGWQPADLVHVLAGADRDARLAHLAAVIVLDHAHVNDAAHRAPVEWRRQVEALTHDHPRAADALANASVVDVLAALPRGTVDLARSMLRFVQDWPILVDPPSRWPAAGAAPSHTASPPPDGHRLFDRIRALLAKAENTEFPDEAEAFTAKAQHLMSRYAIDAALLRSHTDAPTAVGARRIHVDTPYALEKVQLLCAVAAANRARTLWYEQARTATVVGTQVDLDQIAVLFSSLLVQAVRAMARTDPEGEPTTSFRRGFLLGYADRIGQRLRHADTRATLDVAAAASLAVADVLPAVAATEHAVDTEFARLFPRTRTSSRRSRGAMSGWAAGRTAADSADIA
;
A
#
# COMPACT_ATOMS: atom_id res chain seq x y z
N MET A 1 -21.26 -28.20 -9.88
CA MET A 1 -20.45 -29.42 -9.72
C MET A 1 -20.48 -30.16 -11.06
N ALA A 2 -19.67 -29.67 -12.00
CA ALA A 2 -19.39 -30.32 -13.27
C ALA A 2 -17.87 -30.50 -13.29
N ASP A 3 -17.48 -31.77 -13.29
CA ASP A 3 -16.12 -32.26 -13.23
C ASP A 3 -15.37 -31.85 -14.52
N ARG A 4 -14.40 -30.94 -14.39
CA ARG A 4 -13.50 -30.53 -15.48
C ARG A 4 -12.19 -31.31 -15.38
N THR A 5 -12.28 -32.65 -15.30
CA THR A 5 -11.15 -33.56 -15.48
C THR A 5 -11.26 -34.32 -16.81
N ASP A 6 -11.44 -33.60 -17.92
CA ASP A 6 -11.18 -34.16 -19.25
C ASP A 6 -9.92 -33.53 -19.85
N PHE A 7 -8.77 -33.94 -19.30
CA PHE A 7 -7.44 -33.67 -19.86
C PHE A 7 -7.16 -34.69 -20.96
N ARG A 8 -7.93 -34.69 -22.06
CA ARG A 8 -7.69 -35.64 -23.17
C ARG A 8 -8.31 -35.21 -24.51
N ALA A 9 -8.00 -33.99 -24.98
CA ALA A 9 -8.31 -33.61 -26.36
C ALA A 9 -7.37 -32.53 -26.94
N SER A 10 -6.06 -32.65 -26.75
CA SER A 10 -5.02 -32.11 -27.65
C SER A 10 -3.68 -32.71 -27.24
N GLY A 11 -3.08 -33.52 -28.11
CA GLY A 11 -1.80 -34.22 -27.85
C GLY A 11 -0.56 -33.31 -27.81
N ILE A 12 -0.72 -32.05 -27.41
CA ILE A 12 0.38 -31.10 -27.25
C ILE A 12 0.73 -31.10 -25.76
N SER A 13 1.89 -31.64 -25.41
CA SER A 13 2.41 -31.50 -24.05
C SER A 13 2.50 -30.01 -23.71
N PRO A 14 1.99 -29.56 -22.54
CA PRO A 14 2.07 -28.16 -22.17
C PRO A 14 3.52 -27.71 -22.18
N ASP A 15 3.75 -26.51 -22.68
CA ASP A 15 5.10 -25.97 -22.83
C ASP A 15 5.82 -25.95 -21.46
N PRO A 16 7.00 -26.57 -21.34
CA PRO A 16 7.68 -26.71 -20.06
C PRO A 16 8.05 -25.36 -19.43
N ALA A 17 8.29 -24.31 -20.22
CA ALA A 17 8.61 -23.01 -19.65
C ALA A 17 7.36 -22.29 -19.09
N ILE A 18 6.20 -22.47 -19.72
CA ILE A 18 4.93 -21.93 -19.21
C ILE A 18 4.57 -22.65 -17.91
N THR A 19 4.66 -23.97 -17.90
CA THR A 19 4.40 -24.79 -16.70
C THR A 19 5.36 -24.40 -15.57
N SER A 20 6.65 -24.23 -15.88
CA SER A 20 7.66 -23.77 -14.91
C SER A 20 7.38 -22.36 -14.40
N LEU A 21 6.90 -21.44 -15.25
CA LEU A 21 6.54 -20.08 -14.86
C LEU A 21 5.37 -20.06 -13.87
N VAL A 22 4.29 -20.79 -14.17
CA VAL A 22 3.12 -20.88 -13.28
C VAL A 22 3.52 -21.48 -11.94
N ALA A 23 4.30 -22.56 -11.95
CA ALA A 23 4.82 -23.18 -10.72
C ALA A 23 5.68 -22.21 -9.90
N LEU A 24 6.57 -21.44 -10.54
CA LEU A 24 7.39 -20.42 -9.86
C LEU A 24 6.53 -19.32 -9.25
N ALA A 25 5.49 -18.85 -9.94
CA ALA A 25 4.60 -17.82 -9.42
C ALA A 25 3.78 -18.33 -8.23
N HIS A 26 3.27 -19.56 -8.28
CA HIS A 26 2.59 -20.20 -7.14
C HIS A 26 3.54 -20.35 -5.95
N ASP A 27 4.76 -20.81 -6.20
CA ASP A 27 5.82 -20.87 -5.20
C ASP A 27 6.08 -19.49 -4.55
N ARG A 28 6.13 -18.40 -5.34
CA ARG A 28 6.27 -17.05 -4.76
C ARG A 28 5.11 -16.70 -3.82
N LEU A 29 3.87 -17.00 -4.19
CA LEU A 29 2.67 -16.74 -3.38
C LEU A 29 2.67 -17.53 -2.06
N GLU A 30 3.30 -18.70 -2.03
CA GLU A 30 3.54 -19.46 -0.80
C GLU A 30 4.64 -18.84 0.07
N HIS A 31 5.63 -18.19 -0.54
CA HIS A 31 6.77 -17.56 0.14
C HIS A 31 6.58 -16.06 0.38
N GLY A 32 5.35 -15.72 0.77
CA GLY A 32 4.99 -14.40 1.31
C GLY A 32 4.67 -13.34 0.27
N TRP A 33 4.77 -13.62 -1.03
CA TRP A 33 4.30 -12.68 -2.05
C TRP A 33 2.79 -12.58 -2.05
N GLN A 34 2.29 -11.39 -2.35
CA GLN A 34 0.87 -11.14 -2.54
C GLN A 34 0.55 -10.89 -4.02
N PRO A 35 -0.73 -11.06 -4.43
CA PRO A 35 -1.20 -10.83 -5.80
C PRO A 35 -0.65 -9.57 -6.46
N ALA A 36 -0.74 -8.43 -5.77
CA ALA A 36 -0.30 -7.15 -6.30
C ALA A 36 1.23 -7.04 -6.44
N ASP A 37 2.01 -7.76 -5.61
CA ASP A 37 3.48 -7.79 -5.72
C ASP A 37 3.93 -8.43 -7.02
N LEU A 38 3.28 -9.54 -7.41
CA LEU A 38 3.62 -10.26 -8.63
C LEU A 38 3.41 -9.37 -9.86
N VAL A 39 2.27 -8.67 -9.90
CA VAL A 39 1.94 -7.74 -10.99
C VAL A 39 2.89 -6.55 -10.98
N HIS A 40 3.17 -5.94 -9.82
CA HIS A 40 4.07 -4.79 -9.74
C HIS A 40 5.49 -5.13 -10.19
N VAL A 41 6.06 -6.23 -9.70
CA VAL A 41 7.43 -6.62 -10.02
C VAL A 41 7.56 -7.03 -11.48
N LEU A 42 6.63 -7.82 -12.00
CA LEU A 42 6.67 -8.25 -13.40
C LEU A 42 6.42 -7.10 -14.38
N ALA A 43 5.47 -6.21 -14.10
CA ALA A 43 5.24 -5.03 -14.94
C ALA A 43 6.45 -4.07 -14.97
N GLY A 44 7.29 -4.11 -13.93
CA GLY A 44 8.54 -3.36 -13.89
C GLY A 44 8.34 -1.85 -13.89
N ALA A 45 9.40 -1.11 -14.24
CA ALA A 45 9.39 0.36 -14.21
C ALA A 45 8.56 1.00 -15.32
N ASP A 46 8.54 0.36 -16.47
CA ASP A 46 7.86 0.84 -17.68
C ASP A 46 6.38 0.44 -17.71
N ARG A 47 5.89 -0.25 -16.67
CA ARG A 47 4.52 -0.78 -16.58
C ARG A 47 4.16 -1.60 -17.83
N ASP A 48 5.02 -2.56 -18.18
CA ASP A 48 4.83 -3.40 -19.37
C ASP A 48 3.47 -4.13 -19.28
N ALA A 49 2.57 -3.74 -20.19
CA ALA A 49 1.20 -4.24 -20.19
C ALA A 49 1.11 -5.76 -20.45
N ARG A 50 2.07 -6.35 -21.18
CA ARG A 50 2.09 -7.79 -21.44
C ARG A 50 2.52 -8.56 -20.21
N LEU A 51 3.55 -8.08 -19.49
CA LEU A 51 3.98 -8.69 -18.24
C LEU A 51 2.94 -8.50 -17.13
N ALA A 52 2.28 -7.34 -17.08
CA ALA A 52 1.15 -7.11 -16.17
C ALA A 52 -0.02 -8.05 -16.45
N HIS A 53 -0.41 -8.20 -17.73
CA HIS A 53 -1.46 -9.14 -18.13
C HIS A 53 -1.10 -10.59 -17.80
N LEU A 54 0.13 -11.02 -18.10
CA LEU A 54 0.63 -12.36 -17.74
C LEU A 54 0.53 -12.61 -16.24
N ALA A 55 0.97 -11.65 -15.41
CA ALA A 55 0.92 -11.76 -13.97
C ALA A 55 -0.53 -11.85 -13.45
N ALA A 56 -1.43 -11.01 -13.99
CA ALA A 56 -2.84 -11.02 -13.66
C ALA A 56 -3.50 -12.36 -14.02
N VAL A 57 -3.21 -12.91 -15.21
CA VAL A 57 -3.72 -14.24 -15.63
C VAL A 57 -3.28 -15.32 -14.65
N ILE A 58 -2.01 -15.36 -14.25
CA ILE A 58 -1.52 -16.36 -13.29
C ILE A 58 -2.19 -16.21 -11.92
N VAL A 59 -2.32 -14.98 -11.42
CA VAL A 59 -2.92 -14.70 -10.11
C VAL A 59 -4.40 -15.04 -10.07
N LEU A 60 -5.16 -14.69 -11.12
CA LEU A 60 -6.59 -14.96 -11.21
C LEU A 60 -6.86 -16.48 -11.33
N ASP A 61 -6.05 -17.20 -12.11
CA ASP A 61 -6.10 -18.67 -12.16
C ASP A 61 -5.80 -19.28 -10.79
N HIS A 62 -4.71 -18.83 -10.13
CA HIS A 62 -4.36 -19.27 -8.79
C HIS A 62 -5.48 -19.02 -7.78
N ALA A 63 -6.11 -17.84 -7.82
CA ALA A 63 -7.22 -17.47 -6.96
C ALA A 63 -8.43 -18.40 -7.15
N HIS A 64 -8.72 -18.75 -8.40
CA HIS A 64 -9.80 -19.66 -8.75
C HIS A 64 -9.50 -21.08 -8.25
N VAL A 65 -8.31 -21.62 -8.57
CA VAL A 65 -7.89 -22.98 -8.21
C VAL A 65 -7.86 -23.20 -6.68
N ASN A 66 -7.50 -22.17 -5.91
CA ASN A 66 -7.39 -22.26 -4.45
C ASN A 66 -8.65 -21.85 -3.69
N ASP A 67 -9.76 -21.56 -4.40
CA ASP A 67 -11.01 -21.04 -3.83
C ASP A 67 -10.79 -19.82 -2.93
N ALA A 68 -9.95 -18.90 -3.40
CA ALA A 68 -9.52 -17.75 -2.63
C ALA A 68 -10.67 -16.83 -2.22
N ALA A 69 -11.75 -16.80 -3.01
CA ALA A 69 -12.96 -16.04 -2.69
C ALA A 69 -13.54 -16.38 -1.31
N HIS A 70 -13.45 -17.65 -0.90
CA HIS A 70 -13.96 -18.11 0.38
C HIS A 70 -12.86 -18.35 1.42
N ARG A 71 -11.66 -18.74 0.98
CA ARG A 71 -10.58 -19.20 1.87
C ARG A 71 -9.54 -18.13 2.19
N ALA A 72 -9.26 -17.21 1.27
CA ALA A 72 -8.13 -16.30 1.43
C ALA A 72 -8.43 -15.17 2.43
N PRO A 73 -7.40 -14.63 3.12
CA PRO A 73 -7.55 -13.44 3.97
C PRO A 73 -8.17 -12.25 3.23
N VAL A 74 -8.86 -11.37 3.97
CA VAL A 74 -9.59 -10.21 3.41
C VAL A 74 -8.72 -9.35 2.50
N GLU A 75 -7.49 -9.05 2.92
CA GLU A 75 -6.56 -8.22 2.14
C GLU A 75 -6.15 -8.90 0.82
N TRP A 76 -5.93 -10.22 0.87
CA TRP A 76 -5.59 -10.99 -0.33
C TRP A 76 -6.75 -10.98 -1.33
N ARG A 77 -7.99 -11.16 -0.86
CA ARG A 77 -9.20 -11.06 -1.69
C ARG A 77 -9.39 -9.68 -2.30
N ARG A 78 -9.17 -8.61 -1.53
CA ARG A 78 -9.23 -7.21 -2.02
C ARG A 78 -8.26 -6.98 -3.18
N GLN A 79 -7.05 -7.56 -3.12
CA GLN A 79 -6.09 -7.42 -4.23
C GLN A 79 -6.57 -8.17 -5.48
N VAL A 80 -7.15 -9.37 -5.34
CA VAL A 80 -7.70 -10.10 -6.49
C VAL A 80 -8.91 -9.39 -7.09
N GLU A 81 -9.78 -8.81 -6.28
CA GLU A 81 -10.89 -7.99 -6.74
C GLU A 81 -10.40 -6.78 -7.53
N ALA A 82 -9.42 -6.04 -7.00
CA ALA A 82 -8.79 -4.92 -7.69
C ALA A 82 -8.14 -5.37 -9.02
N LEU A 83 -7.41 -6.48 -9.03
CA LEU A 83 -6.81 -7.01 -10.25
C LEU A 83 -7.83 -7.44 -11.29
N THR A 84 -8.98 -7.99 -10.85
CA THR A 84 -10.08 -8.34 -11.75
C THR A 84 -10.66 -7.08 -12.41
N HIS A 85 -10.78 -5.99 -11.65
CA HIS A 85 -11.25 -4.70 -12.17
C HIS A 85 -10.24 -4.05 -13.12
N ASP A 86 -8.95 -4.05 -12.77
CA ASP A 86 -7.89 -3.39 -13.53
C ASP A 86 -7.47 -4.17 -14.79
N HIS A 87 -7.67 -5.50 -14.80
CA HIS A 87 -7.30 -6.39 -15.88
C HIS A 87 -8.47 -7.26 -16.38
N PRO A 88 -9.57 -6.65 -16.89
CA PRO A 88 -10.76 -7.41 -17.30
C PRO A 88 -10.45 -8.43 -18.40
N ARG A 89 -9.52 -8.12 -19.31
CA ARG A 89 -9.07 -9.04 -20.37
C ARG A 89 -8.44 -10.33 -19.83
N ALA A 90 -7.80 -10.29 -18.66
CA ALA A 90 -7.24 -11.49 -18.04
C ALA A 90 -8.35 -12.40 -17.50
N ALA A 91 -9.36 -11.81 -16.85
CA ALA A 91 -10.54 -12.54 -16.38
C ALA A 91 -11.33 -13.14 -17.55
N ASP A 92 -11.56 -12.37 -18.61
CA ASP A 92 -12.29 -12.83 -19.81
C ASP A 92 -11.56 -13.98 -20.51
N ALA A 93 -10.22 -13.94 -20.56
CA ALA A 93 -9.42 -15.00 -21.18
C ALA A 93 -9.54 -16.33 -20.41
N LEU A 94 -9.46 -16.29 -19.08
CA LEU A 94 -9.58 -17.47 -18.22
C LEU A 94 -11.01 -18.05 -18.16
N ALA A 95 -12.03 -17.25 -18.48
CA ALA A 95 -13.39 -17.75 -18.62
C ALA A 95 -13.52 -18.77 -19.77
N ASN A 96 -12.66 -18.67 -20.80
CA ASN A 96 -12.78 -19.42 -22.05
C ASN A 96 -11.61 -20.38 -22.33
N ALA A 97 -10.51 -20.28 -21.60
CA ALA A 97 -9.29 -21.04 -21.85
C ALA A 97 -8.54 -21.37 -20.54
N SER A 98 -7.66 -22.38 -20.56
CA SER A 98 -6.80 -22.66 -19.42
C SER A 98 -5.70 -21.61 -19.29
N VAL A 99 -5.11 -21.45 -18.10
CA VAL A 99 -3.94 -20.57 -17.88
C VAL A 99 -2.81 -20.87 -18.87
N VAL A 100 -2.57 -22.15 -19.20
CA VAL A 100 -1.52 -22.56 -20.13
C VAL A 100 -1.82 -22.06 -21.54
N ASP A 101 -3.06 -22.19 -22.00
CA ASP A 101 -3.47 -21.74 -23.34
C ASP A 101 -3.39 -20.23 -23.49
N VAL A 102 -3.83 -19.49 -22.46
CA VAL A 102 -3.75 -18.01 -22.44
C VAL A 102 -2.30 -17.55 -22.50
N LEU A 103 -1.41 -18.19 -21.72
CA LEU A 103 0.01 -17.85 -21.72
C LEU A 103 0.74 -18.29 -22.99
N ALA A 104 0.28 -19.37 -23.65
CA ALA A 104 0.86 -19.84 -24.92
C ALA A 104 0.63 -18.87 -26.09
N ALA A 105 -0.39 -18.00 -25.98
CA ALA A 105 -0.63 -16.94 -26.96
C ALA A 105 0.35 -15.74 -26.81
N LEU A 106 1.11 -15.66 -25.70
CA LEU A 106 2.07 -14.58 -25.48
C LEU A 106 3.41 -14.87 -26.18
N PRO A 107 4.17 -13.82 -26.57
CA PRO A 107 5.51 -14.01 -27.13
C PRO A 107 6.40 -14.79 -26.16
N ARG A 108 7.17 -15.75 -26.69
CA ARG A 108 8.08 -16.58 -25.89
C ARG A 108 9.03 -15.77 -25.02
N GLY A 109 9.54 -14.66 -25.55
CA GLY A 109 10.41 -13.74 -24.80
C GLY A 109 9.74 -13.13 -23.56
N THR A 110 8.43 -12.89 -23.57
CA THR A 110 7.68 -12.39 -22.40
C THR A 110 7.63 -13.45 -21.30
N VAL A 111 7.35 -14.70 -21.66
CA VAL A 111 7.34 -15.85 -20.72
C VAL A 111 8.73 -16.06 -20.12
N ASP A 112 9.78 -16.07 -20.96
CA ASP A 112 11.14 -16.29 -20.51
C ASP A 112 11.70 -15.15 -19.65
N LEU A 113 11.31 -13.91 -19.94
CA LEU A 113 11.64 -12.75 -19.12
C LEU A 113 10.96 -12.83 -17.75
N ALA A 114 9.64 -13.06 -17.71
CA ALA A 114 8.91 -13.20 -16.44
C ALA A 114 9.49 -14.33 -15.58
N ARG A 115 9.76 -15.48 -16.20
CA ARG A 115 10.35 -16.65 -15.55
C ARG A 115 11.74 -16.34 -14.99
N SER A 116 12.53 -15.54 -15.70
CA SER A 116 13.85 -15.11 -15.24
C SER A 116 13.73 -14.13 -14.08
N MET A 117 12.84 -13.14 -14.16
CA MET A 117 12.59 -12.20 -13.08
C MET A 117 12.21 -12.93 -11.78
N LEU A 118 11.22 -13.84 -11.82
CA LEU A 118 10.76 -14.57 -10.63
C LEU A 118 11.82 -15.47 -9.98
N ARG A 119 12.79 -15.99 -10.75
CA ARG A 119 13.91 -16.77 -10.21
C ARG A 119 14.88 -15.94 -9.37
N PHE A 120 15.02 -14.65 -9.67
CA PHE A 120 16.00 -13.79 -9.01
C PHE A 120 15.41 -12.99 -7.85
N VAL A 121 14.10 -13.00 -7.67
CA VAL A 121 13.50 -12.30 -6.53
C VAL A 121 13.52 -13.18 -5.28
N GLN A 122 13.75 -12.54 -4.14
CA GLN A 122 13.88 -13.22 -2.85
C GLN A 122 12.52 -13.49 -2.21
N ASP A 123 12.53 -14.38 -1.22
CA ASP A 123 11.40 -14.59 -0.33
C ASP A 123 11.07 -13.28 0.39
N TRP A 124 9.78 -13.05 0.62
CA TRP A 124 9.30 -11.86 1.31
C TRP A 124 8.76 -12.27 2.69
N PRO A 125 8.98 -11.46 3.75
CA PRO A 125 8.23 -11.61 4.99
C PRO A 125 6.73 -11.84 4.77
N ILE A 126 6.22 -12.94 5.30
CA ILE A 126 4.82 -13.35 5.19
C ILE A 126 3.97 -12.39 6.04
N LEU A 127 3.15 -11.56 5.38
CA LEU A 127 2.28 -10.58 6.05
C LEU A 127 0.88 -11.13 6.32
N VAL A 128 0.43 -12.06 5.50
CA VAL A 128 -0.85 -12.77 5.61
C VAL A 128 -0.59 -14.25 5.38
N ASP A 129 -1.43 -15.11 5.93
CA ASP A 129 -1.27 -16.55 5.73
C ASP A 129 -1.21 -16.90 4.23
N PRO A 130 -0.24 -17.73 3.80
CA PRO A 130 -0.10 -18.14 2.42
C PRO A 130 -1.21 -19.13 2.00
N PRO A 131 -1.41 -19.36 0.69
CA PRO A 131 -2.49 -20.20 0.18
C PRO A 131 -2.60 -21.59 0.81
N SER A 132 -1.48 -22.26 1.04
CA SER A 132 -1.43 -23.56 1.73
C SER A 132 -1.95 -23.57 3.17
N ARG A 133 -1.98 -22.41 3.85
CA ARG A 133 -2.43 -22.26 5.24
C ARG A 133 -3.83 -21.68 5.38
N TRP A 134 -4.50 -21.36 4.27
CA TRP A 134 -5.85 -20.84 4.34
C TRP A 134 -6.80 -21.87 4.91
N PRO A 135 -7.75 -21.44 5.77
CA PRO A 135 -8.74 -22.34 6.33
C PRO A 135 -9.54 -23.05 5.24
N ALA A 136 -10.10 -24.21 5.57
CA ALA A 136 -11.05 -24.88 4.69
C ALA A 136 -12.27 -23.99 4.46
N ALA A 137 -12.85 -24.06 3.26
CA ALA A 137 -14.04 -23.28 2.91
C ALA A 137 -15.16 -23.54 3.94
N GLY A 138 -15.70 -22.47 4.53
CA GLY A 138 -16.76 -22.55 5.54
C GLY A 138 -16.29 -22.59 7.00
N ALA A 139 -14.98 -22.67 7.27
CA ALA A 139 -14.47 -22.42 8.63
C ALA A 139 -14.66 -20.93 8.96
N ALA A 140 -15.13 -20.64 10.18
CA ALA A 140 -15.36 -19.26 10.61
C ALA A 140 -14.04 -18.46 10.47
N PRO A 141 -14.07 -17.27 9.85
CA PRO A 141 -12.87 -16.46 9.73
C PRO A 141 -12.33 -16.18 11.14
N SER A 142 -11.04 -16.45 11.35
CA SER A 142 -10.30 -15.93 12.50
C SER A 142 -10.54 -14.42 12.51
N HIS A 143 -11.26 -13.93 13.53
CA HIS A 143 -11.77 -12.57 13.56
C HIS A 143 -10.61 -11.57 13.54
N THR A 144 -10.22 -11.09 12.36
CA THR A 144 -9.74 -9.72 12.23
C THR A 144 -10.98 -8.87 12.51
N ALA A 145 -10.99 -8.24 13.69
CA ALA A 145 -12.10 -7.39 14.11
C ALA A 145 -12.45 -6.44 12.95
N SER A 146 -13.64 -6.62 12.36
CA SER A 146 -14.19 -5.60 11.47
C SER A 146 -14.21 -4.29 12.25
N PRO A 147 -13.82 -3.17 11.63
CA PRO A 147 -13.98 -1.89 12.29
C PRO A 147 -15.45 -1.75 12.70
N PRO A 148 -15.74 -1.21 13.90
CA PRO A 148 -17.11 -0.98 14.31
C PRO A 148 -17.87 -0.21 13.23
N PRO A 149 -19.20 -0.36 13.11
CA PRO A 149 -20.01 0.24 12.05
C PRO A 149 -19.80 1.77 11.91
N ASP A 150 -19.44 2.46 13.00
CA ASP A 150 -19.11 3.89 13.01
C ASP A 150 -17.79 4.22 12.28
N GLY A 151 -16.85 3.28 12.27
CA GLY A 151 -15.58 3.40 11.55
C GLY A 151 -15.78 3.52 10.05
N HIS A 152 -16.72 2.76 9.47
CA HIS A 152 -17.02 2.83 8.03
C HIS A 152 -17.46 4.23 7.59
N ARG A 153 -18.39 4.85 8.34
CA ARG A 153 -18.87 6.20 8.04
C ARG A 153 -17.76 7.24 8.16
N LEU A 154 -16.86 7.08 9.13
CA LEU A 154 -15.70 7.95 9.28
C LEU A 154 -14.74 7.82 8.09
N PHE A 155 -14.45 6.59 7.65
CA PHE A 155 -13.60 6.34 6.48
C PHE A 155 -14.18 6.95 5.20
N ASP A 156 -15.49 6.84 4.99
CA ASP A 156 -16.14 7.47 3.84
C ASP A 156 -16.06 9.01 3.90
N ARG A 157 -16.19 9.59 5.10
CA ARG A 157 -15.99 11.03 5.31
C ARG A 157 -14.55 11.46 5.04
N ILE A 158 -13.55 10.68 5.48
CA ILE A 158 -12.13 10.94 5.21
C ILE A 158 -11.88 10.90 3.70
N ARG A 159 -12.36 9.87 3.00
CA ARG A 159 -12.26 9.78 1.54
C ARG A 159 -12.91 10.96 0.84
N ALA A 160 -14.10 11.39 1.30
CA ALA A 160 -14.78 12.55 0.74
C ALA A 160 -13.99 13.86 0.94
N LEU A 161 -13.35 14.05 2.10
CA LEU A 161 -12.48 15.20 2.33
C LEU A 161 -11.26 15.18 1.40
N LEU A 162 -10.61 14.03 1.25
CA LEU A 162 -9.45 13.90 0.37
C LEU A 162 -9.82 14.05 -1.11
N ALA A 163 -10.97 13.54 -1.53
CA ALA A 163 -11.50 13.79 -2.88
C ALA A 163 -11.77 15.27 -3.14
N LYS A 164 -12.26 16.02 -2.14
CA LYS A 164 -12.38 17.48 -2.26
C LYS A 164 -11.03 18.16 -2.33
N ALA A 165 -10.05 17.71 -1.53
CA ALA A 165 -8.69 18.22 -1.59
C ALA A 165 -8.05 18.03 -2.98
N GLU A 166 -8.37 16.92 -3.64
CA GLU A 166 -7.91 16.65 -5.00
C GLU A 166 -8.66 17.48 -6.05
N ASN A 167 -9.94 17.79 -5.87
CA ASN A 167 -10.72 18.45 -6.93
C ASN A 167 -10.66 19.98 -6.91
N THR A 168 -10.16 20.60 -5.84
CA THR A 168 -10.03 22.06 -5.79
C THR A 168 -8.79 22.57 -6.53
N GLU A 169 -8.92 23.73 -7.15
CA GLU A 169 -7.80 24.47 -7.76
C GLU A 169 -7.09 25.38 -6.74
N PHE A 170 -7.71 25.59 -5.58
CA PHE A 170 -7.21 26.46 -4.51
C PHE A 170 -6.33 25.66 -3.55
N PRO A 171 -5.01 25.92 -3.47
CA PRO A 171 -4.10 25.19 -2.59
C PRO A 171 -4.54 25.23 -1.11
N ASP A 172 -5.02 26.39 -0.66
CA ASP A 172 -5.46 26.61 0.73
C ASP A 172 -6.65 25.73 1.11
N GLU A 173 -7.59 25.53 0.18
CA GLU A 173 -8.75 24.67 0.39
C GLU A 173 -8.34 23.17 0.40
N ALA A 174 -7.43 22.78 -0.50
CA ALA A 174 -6.91 21.41 -0.54
C ALA A 174 -6.21 21.05 0.77
N GLU A 175 -5.48 22.01 1.30
CA GLU A 175 -4.86 21.95 2.61
C GLU A 175 -5.89 21.79 3.73
N ALA A 176 -6.90 22.65 3.80
CA ALA A 176 -7.89 22.62 4.87
C ALA A 176 -8.60 21.27 4.93
N PHE A 177 -8.96 20.70 3.77
CA PHE A 177 -9.55 19.37 3.69
C PHE A 177 -8.59 18.26 4.12
N THR A 178 -7.33 18.32 3.69
CA THR A 178 -6.30 17.33 4.08
C THR A 178 -6.01 17.40 5.59
N ALA A 179 -5.87 18.60 6.15
CA ALA A 179 -5.66 18.81 7.59
C ALA A 179 -6.87 18.31 8.40
N LYS A 180 -8.10 18.56 7.92
CA LYS A 180 -9.29 18.05 8.59
C LYS A 180 -9.40 16.53 8.51
N ALA A 181 -9.03 15.94 7.37
CA ALA A 181 -8.96 14.49 7.22
C ALA A 181 -7.97 13.89 8.22
N GLN A 182 -6.72 14.40 8.28
CA GLN A 182 -5.72 13.95 9.25
C GLN A 182 -6.18 14.12 10.69
N HIS A 183 -6.79 15.25 11.03
CA HIS A 183 -7.31 15.46 12.39
C HIS A 183 -8.37 14.41 12.77
N LEU A 184 -9.31 14.10 11.87
CA LEU A 184 -10.32 13.06 12.09
C LEU A 184 -9.70 11.66 12.23
N MET A 185 -8.69 11.35 11.40
CA MET A 185 -7.94 10.10 11.43
C MET A 185 -7.23 9.92 12.78
N SER A 186 -6.47 10.93 13.19
CA SER A 186 -5.75 10.96 14.47
C SER A 186 -6.70 10.86 15.67
N ARG A 187 -7.81 11.62 15.67
CA ARG A 187 -8.80 11.56 16.74
C ARG A 187 -9.33 10.14 16.93
N TYR A 188 -9.74 9.49 15.84
CA TYR A 188 -10.26 8.13 15.88
C TYR A 188 -9.22 7.10 16.34
N ALA A 189 -7.96 7.24 15.90
CA ALA A 189 -6.88 6.37 16.33
C ALA A 189 -6.63 6.49 17.85
N ILE A 190 -6.67 7.70 18.39
CA ILE A 190 -6.48 7.96 19.83
C ILE A 190 -7.69 7.46 20.63
N ASP A 191 -8.92 7.74 20.20
CA ASP A 191 -10.14 7.23 20.82
C ASP A 191 -10.13 5.69 20.88
N ALA A 192 -9.71 5.02 19.79
CA ALA A 192 -9.57 3.57 19.74
C ALA A 192 -8.47 3.03 20.66
N ALA A 193 -7.33 3.75 20.76
CA ALA A 193 -6.25 3.40 21.67
C ALA A 193 -6.68 3.51 23.14
N LEU A 194 -7.40 4.58 23.50
CA LEU A 194 -7.98 4.76 24.83
C LEU A 194 -8.99 3.66 25.15
N LEU A 195 -9.95 3.39 24.25
CA LEU A 195 -10.93 2.34 24.49
C LEU A 195 -10.26 0.98 24.77
N ARG A 196 -9.21 0.68 24.02
CA ARG A 196 -8.43 -0.55 24.19
C ARG A 196 -7.66 -0.62 25.51
N SER A 197 -7.14 0.51 26.01
CA SER A 197 -6.46 0.54 27.31
C SER A 197 -7.41 0.31 28.48
N HIS A 198 -8.71 0.53 28.32
CA HIS A 198 -9.71 0.23 29.36
C HIS A 198 -10.09 -1.26 29.41
N THR A 199 -9.86 -2.01 28.32
CA THR A 199 -10.23 -3.43 28.21
C THR A 199 -9.02 -4.37 28.27
N ASP A 200 -7.80 -3.85 28.50
CA ASP A 200 -6.53 -4.59 28.43
C ASP A 200 -6.37 -5.46 27.17
N ALA A 201 -7.01 -5.05 26.06
CA ALA A 201 -6.97 -5.82 24.83
C ALA A 201 -5.64 -5.55 24.08
N PRO A 202 -5.02 -6.58 23.48
CA PRO A 202 -3.78 -6.40 22.73
C PRO A 202 -4.00 -5.51 21.50
N THR A 203 -3.00 -4.72 21.13
CA THR A 203 -3.02 -3.95 19.89
C THR A 203 -2.89 -4.91 18.71
N ALA A 204 -3.93 -5.01 17.88
CA ALA A 204 -3.83 -5.73 16.61
C ALA A 204 -2.99 -4.90 15.62
N VAL A 205 -1.75 -5.33 15.41
CA VAL A 205 -0.83 -4.75 14.43
C VAL A 205 -0.73 -5.66 13.23
N GLY A 206 -0.76 -5.06 12.04
CA GLY A 206 -0.54 -5.75 10.78
C GLY A 206 0.50 -5.03 9.94
N ALA A 207 0.62 -5.46 8.69
CA ALA A 207 1.49 -4.82 7.72
C ALA A 207 0.85 -4.79 6.33
N ARG A 208 1.14 -3.75 5.55
CA ARG A 208 0.69 -3.59 4.17
C ARG A 208 1.85 -3.21 3.26
N ARG A 209 1.88 -3.80 2.07
CA ARG A 209 2.80 -3.41 1.00
C ARG A 209 2.22 -2.27 0.19
N ILE A 210 3.06 -1.29 -0.09
CA ILE A 210 2.77 -0.14 -0.94
C ILE A 210 3.81 -0.12 -2.04
N HIS A 211 3.36 -0.39 -3.26
CA HIS A 211 4.19 -0.33 -4.46
C HIS A 211 4.41 1.12 -4.87
N VAL A 212 5.67 1.49 -5.13
CA VAL A 212 6.02 2.88 -5.46
C VAL A 212 6.64 2.96 -6.84
N ASP A 213 5.96 3.68 -7.73
CA ASP A 213 6.39 3.81 -9.11
C ASP A 213 7.54 4.79 -9.33
N THR A 214 8.29 4.51 -10.39
CA THR A 214 9.22 5.46 -11.01
C THR A 214 8.49 6.49 -11.87
N PRO A 215 9.08 7.67 -12.11
CA PRO A 215 10.34 8.17 -11.54
C PRO A 215 10.20 8.59 -10.06
N TYR A 216 11.35 8.87 -9.42
CA TYR A 216 11.44 9.43 -8.06
C TYR A 216 10.88 8.55 -6.93
N ALA A 217 11.03 7.23 -7.05
CA ALA A 217 10.50 6.29 -6.07
C ALA A 217 11.01 6.57 -4.65
N LEU A 218 12.29 6.92 -4.48
CA LEU A 218 12.86 7.22 -3.17
C LEU A 218 12.21 8.47 -2.54
N GLU A 219 11.98 9.53 -3.31
CA GLU A 219 11.35 10.76 -2.82
C GLU A 219 9.87 10.54 -2.49
N LYS A 220 9.16 9.74 -3.30
CA LYS A 220 7.79 9.31 -2.98
C LYS A 220 7.75 8.49 -1.68
N VAL A 221 8.75 7.63 -1.44
CA VAL A 221 8.87 6.88 -0.18
C VAL A 221 9.15 7.80 1.00
N GLN A 222 9.90 8.89 0.83
CA GLN A 222 10.07 9.88 1.90
C GLN A 222 8.74 10.51 2.31
N LEU A 223 7.86 10.81 1.36
CA LEU A 223 6.49 11.24 1.65
C LEU A 223 5.71 10.14 2.39
N LEU A 224 5.80 8.89 1.95
CA LEU A 224 5.16 7.77 2.66
C LEU A 224 5.68 7.63 4.11
N CYS A 225 6.97 7.76 4.34
CA CYS A 225 7.57 7.74 5.67
C CYS A 225 7.04 8.88 6.54
N ALA A 226 6.89 10.08 5.98
CA ALA A 226 6.33 11.24 6.69
C ALA A 226 4.86 11.00 7.09
N VAL A 227 4.06 10.43 6.19
CA VAL A 227 2.65 10.06 6.45
C VAL A 227 2.58 8.94 7.50
N ALA A 228 3.36 7.87 7.36
CA ALA A 228 3.38 6.75 8.29
C ALA A 228 3.81 7.19 9.70
N ALA A 229 4.86 8.01 9.81
CA ALA A 229 5.31 8.52 11.11
C ALA A 229 4.25 9.38 11.81
N ALA A 230 3.49 10.19 11.07
CA ALA A 230 2.38 10.98 11.64
C ALA A 230 1.19 10.11 12.08
N ASN A 231 1.12 8.87 11.63
CA ASN A 231 0.08 7.90 11.97
C ASN A 231 0.65 6.70 12.76
N ARG A 232 1.71 6.93 13.55
CA ARG A 232 2.31 5.94 14.49
C ARG A 232 2.71 4.61 13.83
N ALA A 233 2.99 4.63 12.54
CA ALA A 233 3.37 3.46 11.76
C ALA A 233 4.87 3.47 11.43
N ARG A 234 5.42 2.29 11.13
CA ARG A 234 6.81 2.11 10.71
C ARG A 234 6.87 1.68 9.25
N THR A 235 7.82 2.24 8.50
CA THR A 235 8.00 1.95 7.08
C THR A 235 9.36 1.31 6.81
N LEU A 236 9.37 0.19 6.10
CA LEU A 236 10.56 -0.41 5.50
C LEU A 236 10.53 -0.19 3.99
N TRP A 237 11.63 0.28 3.41
CA TRP A 237 11.79 0.39 1.96
C TRP A 237 12.65 -0.73 1.40
N TYR A 238 12.12 -1.46 0.42
CA TYR A 238 12.87 -2.45 -0.36
C TYR A 238 13.06 -1.94 -1.79
N GLU A 239 14.24 -1.37 -2.04
CA GLU A 239 14.57 -0.64 -3.28
C GLU A 239 14.51 -1.52 -4.53
N GLN A 240 14.97 -2.77 -4.44
CA GLN A 240 15.05 -3.70 -5.57
C GLN A 240 13.66 -4.05 -6.13
N ALA A 241 12.67 -4.25 -5.27
CA ALA A 241 11.28 -4.49 -5.69
C ALA A 241 10.44 -3.21 -5.70
N ARG A 242 11.04 -2.04 -5.45
CA ARG A 242 10.38 -0.73 -5.34
C ARG A 242 9.10 -0.76 -4.50
N THR A 243 9.17 -1.47 -3.37
CA THR A 243 8.02 -1.69 -2.51
C THR A 243 8.35 -1.27 -1.09
N ALA A 244 7.47 -0.48 -0.50
CA ALA A 244 7.50 -0.14 0.91
C ALA A 244 6.59 -1.11 1.67
N THR A 245 7.02 -1.58 2.84
CA THR A 245 6.13 -2.27 3.78
C THR A 245 5.88 -1.36 4.97
N VAL A 246 4.61 -1.04 5.22
CA VAL A 246 4.17 -0.23 6.36
C VAL A 246 3.61 -1.17 7.42
N VAL A 247 4.05 -1.02 8.67
CA VAL A 247 3.60 -1.77 9.84
C VAL A 247 2.84 -0.80 10.74
N GLY A 248 1.62 -1.15 11.13
CA GLY A 248 0.72 -0.27 11.85
C GLY A 248 -0.57 -0.98 12.27
N THR A 249 -1.47 -0.27 12.95
CA THR A 249 -2.82 -0.82 13.17
C THR A 249 -3.57 -0.90 11.84
N GLN A 250 -4.56 -1.80 11.73
CA GLN A 250 -5.31 -1.94 10.47
C GLN A 250 -5.99 -0.63 10.04
N VAL A 251 -6.44 0.16 11.02
CA VAL A 251 -7.01 1.50 10.80
C VAL A 251 -5.96 2.43 10.22
N ASP A 252 -4.78 2.51 10.83
CA ASP A 252 -3.70 3.37 10.35
C ASP A 252 -3.23 2.95 8.94
N LEU A 253 -3.18 1.65 8.64
CA LEU A 253 -2.78 1.15 7.31
C LEU A 253 -3.77 1.56 6.21
N ASP A 254 -5.07 1.50 6.47
CA ASP A 254 -6.10 1.98 5.53
C ASP A 254 -6.02 3.50 5.34
N GLN A 255 -5.81 4.22 6.44
CA GLN A 255 -5.65 5.65 6.49
C GLN A 255 -4.43 6.16 5.72
N ILE A 256 -3.26 5.56 5.97
CA ILE A 256 -1.98 5.89 5.34
C ILE A 256 -2.07 5.67 3.84
N ALA A 257 -2.66 4.56 3.38
CA ALA A 257 -2.75 4.25 1.95
C ALA A 257 -3.55 5.31 1.18
N VAL A 258 -4.72 5.71 1.70
CA VAL A 258 -5.56 6.72 1.05
C VAL A 258 -4.89 8.10 1.10
N LEU A 259 -4.38 8.50 2.26
CA LEU A 259 -3.74 9.81 2.44
C LEU A 259 -2.48 9.96 1.57
N PHE A 260 -1.64 8.92 1.51
CA PHE A 260 -0.44 8.90 0.67
C PHE A 260 -0.77 9.06 -0.82
N SER A 261 -1.75 8.31 -1.34
CA SER A 261 -2.17 8.44 -2.74
C SER A 261 -2.69 9.85 -3.05
N SER A 262 -3.51 10.42 -2.17
CA SER A 262 -4.04 11.78 -2.33
C SER A 262 -2.93 12.82 -2.36
N LEU A 263 -2.01 12.77 -1.39
CA LEU A 263 -0.87 13.69 -1.30
C LEU A 263 0.09 13.56 -2.49
N LEU A 264 0.28 12.36 -3.03
CA LEU A 264 1.08 12.18 -4.24
C LEU A 264 0.45 12.87 -5.45
N VAL A 265 -0.86 12.76 -5.64
CA VAL A 265 -1.58 13.47 -6.72
C VAL A 265 -1.42 14.98 -6.56
N GLN A 266 -1.59 15.49 -5.34
CA GLN A 266 -1.40 16.91 -5.03
C GLN A 266 0.04 17.37 -5.31
N ALA A 267 1.04 16.62 -4.84
CA ALA A 267 2.46 16.93 -5.05
C ALA A 267 2.81 16.99 -6.55
N VAL A 268 2.37 16.01 -7.34
CA VAL A 268 2.63 15.94 -8.78
C VAL A 268 2.00 17.12 -9.51
N ARG A 269 0.77 17.50 -9.17
CA ARG A 269 0.07 18.65 -9.76
C ARG A 269 0.73 19.97 -9.39
N ALA A 270 1.10 20.15 -8.13
CA ALA A 270 1.80 21.35 -7.68
C ALA A 270 3.16 21.49 -8.39
N MET A 271 3.93 20.40 -8.46
CA MET A 271 5.22 20.36 -9.15
C MET A 271 5.09 20.67 -10.65
N ALA A 272 4.01 20.24 -11.30
CA ALA A 272 3.77 20.51 -12.72
C ALA A 272 3.47 21.99 -13.00
N ARG A 273 3.03 22.77 -12.00
CA ARG A 273 2.78 24.21 -12.10
C ARG A 273 3.98 25.08 -11.72
N THR A 274 5.08 24.47 -11.26
CA THR A 274 6.28 25.21 -10.85
C THR A 274 7.38 25.09 -11.90
N ASP A 275 7.87 26.24 -12.37
CA ASP A 275 9.02 26.30 -13.27
C ASP A 275 10.33 26.02 -12.51
N PRO A 276 11.22 25.14 -12.99
CA PRO A 276 12.55 24.94 -12.41
C PRO A 276 13.51 26.14 -12.50
N GLU A 277 13.14 27.26 -13.15
CA GLU A 277 13.92 28.52 -13.21
C GLU A 277 15.42 28.31 -13.54
N GLY A 278 15.69 27.51 -14.58
CA GLY A 278 17.05 27.23 -15.05
C GLY A 278 17.78 26.08 -14.36
N GLU A 279 17.17 25.43 -13.36
CA GLU A 279 17.70 24.21 -12.75
C GLU A 279 17.49 22.97 -13.64
N PRO A 280 18.39 21.97 -13.58
CA PRO A 280 18.13 20.68 -14.20
C PRO A 280 16.83 20.08 -13.66
N THR A 281 15.87 19.83 -14.54
CA THR A 281 14.50 19.40 -14.18
C THR A 281 14.49 18.20 -13.24
N THR A 282 15.38 17.23 -13.43
CA THR A 282 15.48 16.06 -12.55
C THR A 282 15.92 16.41 -11.13
N SER A 283 16.91 17.31 -10.98
CA SER A 283 17.41 17.75 -9.68
C SER A 283 16.36 18.59 -8.95
N PHE A 284 15.70 19.49 -9.68
CA PHE A 284 14.60 20.30 -9.17
C PHE A 284 13.44 19.45 -8.67
N ARG A 285 12.94 18.51 -9.47
CA ARG A 285 11.80 17.63 -9.11
C ARG A 285 12.11 16.74 -7.90
N ARG A 286 13.34 16.24 -7.77
CA ARG A 286 13.77 15.52 -6.56
C ARG A 286 13.71 16.43 -5.33
N GLY A 287 14.27 17.64 -5.46
CA GLY A 287 14.23 18.65 -4.41
C GLY A 287 12.80 18.96 -3.99
N PHE A 288 11.92 19.20 -4.97
CA PHE A 288 10.50 19.48 -4.78
C PHE A 288 9.80 18.40 -3.95
N LEU A 289 9.90 17.14 -4.34
CA LEU A 289 9.24 16.05 -3.62
C LEU A 289 9.78 15.89 -2.20
N LEU A 290 11.08 16.12 -1.97
CA LEU A 290 11.66 16.10 -0.61
C LEU A 290 11.17 17.25 0.26
N GLY A 291 11.10 18.47 -0.29
CA GLY A 291 10.60 19.65 0.41
C GLY A 291 9.12 19.52 0.76
N TYR A 292 8.32 19.02 -0.20
CA TYR A 292 6.91 18.74 -0.01
C TYR A 292 6.70 17.68 1.09
N ALA A 293 7.44 16.57 1.04
CA ALA A 293 7.36 15.51 2.05
C ALA A 293 7.71 16.00 3.47
N ASP A 294 8.80 16.76 3.63
CA ASP A 294 9.19 17.33 4.92
C ASP A 294 8.10 18.23 5.49
N ARG A 295 7.57 19.15 4.68
CA ARG A 295 6.56 20.10 5.16
C ARG A 295 5.23 19.43 5.48
N ILE A 296 4.75 18.53 4.62
CA ILE A 296 3.55 17.74 4.91
C ILE A 296 3.73 16.94 6.20
N GLY A 297 4.89 16.30 6.41
CA GLY A 297 5.17 15.58 7.66
C GLY A 297 5.04 16.46 8.90
N GLN A 298 5.54 17.69 8.87
CA GLN A 298 5.40 18.65 9.97
C GLN A 298 3.92 18.98 10.24
N ARG A 299 3.15 19.21 9.17
CA ARG A 299 1.72 19.57 9.26
C ARG A 299 0.86 18.42 9.77
N LEU A 300 1.10 17.20 9.29
CA LEU A 300 0.38 16.02 9.76
C LEU A 300 0.63 15.78 11.26
N ARG A 301 1.89 15.91 11.72
CA ARG A 301 2.21 15.84 13.16
C ARG A 301 1.52 16.94 13.97
N HIS A 302 1.43 18.16 13.44
CA HIS A 302 0.69 19.23 14.12
C HIS A 302 -0.81 18.92 14.23
N ALA A 303 -1.43 18.38 13.17
CA ALA A 303 -2.82 17.94 13.21
C ALA A 303 -3.03 16.80 14.23
N ASP A 304 -2.06 15.89 14.35
CA ASP A 304 -2.06 14.80 15.34
C ASP A 304 -1.97 15.33 16.79
N THR A 305 -1.08 16.28 17.06
CA THR A 305 -1.00 16.97 18.35
C THR A 305 -2.34 17.63 18.69
N ARG A 306 -2.96 18.36 17.74
CA ARG A 306 -4.27 18.98 17.96
C ARG A 306 -5.36 17.95 18.24
N ALA A 307 -5.36 16.83 17.53
CA ALA A 307 -6.31 15.75 17.80
C ALA A 307 -6.13 15.16 19.21
N THR A 308 -4.90 15.03 19.68
CA THR A 308 -4.61 14.58 21.06
C THR A 308 -5.17 15.53 22.10
N LEU A 309 -5.00 16.85 21.90
CA LEU A 309 -5.58 17.87 22.77
C LEU A 309 -7.11 17.80 22.78
N ASP A 310 -7.73 17.67 21.60
CA ASP A 310 -9.19 17.62 21.46
C ASP A 310 -9.80 16.36 22.09
N VAL A 311 -9.11 15.21 22.02
CA VAL A 311 -9.54 13.98 22.69
C VAL A 311 -9.43 14.12 24.21
N ALA A 312 -8.29 14.61 24.72
CA ALA A 312 -8.10 14.84 26.15
C ALA A 312 -9.18 15.78 26.71
N ALA A 313 -9.44 16.90 26.02
CA ALA A 313 -10.49 17.85 26.39
C ALA A 313 -11.90 17.21 26.36
N ALA A 314 -12.24 16.47 25.30
CA ALA A 314 -13.55 15.82 25.18
C ALA A 314 -13.78 14.74 26.24
N ALA A 315 -12.73 14.03 26.64
CA ALA A 315 -12.77 13.01 27.69
C ALA A 315 -12.63 13.58 29.11
N SER A 316 -12.43 14.91 29.26
CA SER A 316 -12.11 15.54 30.56
C SER A 316 -10.88 14.93 31.24
N LEU A 317 -9.86 14.56 30.44
CA LEU A 317 -8.60 13.98 30.87
C LEU A 317 -7.46 14.98 30.73
N ALA A 318 -6.38 14.79 31.49
CA ALA A 318 -5.13 15.46 31.17
C ALA A 318 -4.50 14.79 29.94
N VAL A 319 -3.74 15.56 29.15
CA VAL A 319 -2.98 14.99 28.01
C VAL A 319 -2.06 13.85 28.48
N ALA A 320 -1.49 13.98 29.69
CA ALA A 320 -0.65 12.97 30.31
C ALA A 320 -1.35 11.61 30.50
N ASP A 321 -2.68 11.59 30.60
CA ASP A 321 -3.47 10.37 30.76
C ASP A 321 -3.73 9.67 29.41
N VAL A 322 -3.66 10.41 28.30
CA VAL A 322 -3.84 9.89 26.93
C VAL A 322 -2.55 9.29 26.37
N LEU A 323 -1.40 9.88 26.69
CA LEU A 323 -0.10 9.48 26.16
C LEU A 323 0.26 8.00 26.38
N PRO A 324 -0.04 7.35 27.51
CA PRO A 324 0.25 5.93 27.71
C PRO A 324 -0.45 5.01 26.70
N ALA A 325 -1.72 5.29 26.37
CA ALA A 325 -2.48 4.50 25.40
C ALA A 325 -1.89 4.62 23.99
N VAL A 326 -1.45 5.83 23.63
CA VAL A 326 -0.76 6.09 22.36
C VAL A 326 0.60 5.39 22.33
N ALA A 327 1.40 5.52 23.39
CA ALA A 327 2.72 4.89 23.51
C ALA A 327 2.64 3.35 23.48
N ALA A 328 1.61 2.75 24.09
CA ALA A 328 1.38 1.31 24.01
C ALA A 328 1.13 0.84 22.56
N THR A 329 0.45 1.67 21.76
CA THR A 329 0.21 1.40 20.33
C THR A 329 1.51 1.46 19.54
N GLU A 330 2.30 2.51 19.72
CA GLU A 330 3.62 2.64 19.08
C GLU A 330 4.56 1.49 19.47
N HIS A 331 4.55 1.09 20.74
CA HIS A 331 5.35 -0.04 21.21
C HIS A 331 4.95 -1.37 20.56
N ALA A 332 3.65 -1.61 20.40
CA ALA A 332 3.16 -2.79 19.69
C ALA A 332 3.58 -2.79 18.21
N VAL A 333 3.52 -1.63 17.55
CA VAL A 333 4.00 -1.45 16.18
C VAL A 333 5.50 -1.72 16.07
N ASP A 334 6.29 -1.22 17.02
CA ASP A 334 7.74 -1.41 17.05
C ASP A 334 8.13 -2.87 17.27
N THR A 335 7.40 -3.55 18.15
CA THR A 335 7.58 -4.98 18.42
C THR A 335 7.31 -5.80 17.17
N GLU A 336 6.21 -5.52 16.47
CA GLU A 336 5.84 -6.24 15.25
C GLU A 336 6.79 -5.92 14.09
N PHE A 337 7.24 -4.67 13.97
CA PHE A 337 8.24 -4.28 12.98
C PHE A 337 9.56 -5.03 13.19
N ALA A 338 10.04 -5.12 14.44
CA ALA A 338 11.25 -5.87 14.77
C ALA A 338 11.10 -7.38 14.52
N ARG A 339 9.89 -7.95 14.75
CA ARG A 339 9.58 -9.34 14.46
C ARG A 339 9.60 -9.65 12.97
N LEU A 340 8.97 -8.81 12.15
CA LEU A 340 8.91 -8.98 10.69
C LEU A 340 10.27 -8.72 10.02
N PHE A 341 11.05 -7.78 10.57
CA PHE A 341 12.29 -7.31 9.94
C PHE A 341 13.46 -7.28 10.93
N PRO A 342 13.96 -8.45 11.37
CA PRO A 342 15.01 -8.52 12.39
C PRO A 342 16.37 -7.99 11.91
N ARG A 343 16.57 -7.84 10.60
CA ARG A 343 17.81 -7.40 9.98
C ARG A 343 17.58 -6.19 9.08
N THR A 344 17.30 -5.05 9.69
CA THR A 344 17.18 -3.77 8.99
C THR A 344 18.34 -2.85 9.32
N ARG A 345 18.63 -1.92 8.40
CA ARG A 345 19.53 -0.81 8.67
C ARG A 345 18.78 0.49 8.42
N THR A 346 18.99 1.47 9.28
CA THR A 346 18.54 2.83 9.01
C THR A 346 19.31 3.34 7.79
N SER A 347 18.60 3.54 6.69
CA SER A 347 19.20 4.10 5.49
C SER A 347 19.33 5.61 5.69
N SER A 348 20.56 6.10 5.82
CA SER A 348 20.86 7.55 5.79
C SER A 348 21.12 8.06 4.38
N ARG A 349 20.76 7.29 3.33
CA ARG A 349 20.89 7.75 1.93
C ARG A 349 20.08 9.04 1.76
N ARG A 350 20.80 10.16 1.81
CA ARG A 350 20.27 11.48 1.51
C ARG A 350 20.02 11.52 0.00
N SER A 351 18.74 11.46 -0.40
CA SER A 351 18.42 11.92 -1.75
C SER A 351 18.84 13.38 -1.86
N ARG A 352 19.52 13.71 -2.95
CA ARG A 352 19.98 15.07 -3.24
C ARG A 352 19.14 15.61 -4.38
N GLY A 353 18.54 16.77 -4.14
CA GLY A 353 17.86 17.59 -5.14
C GLY A 353 18.29 19.04 -4.99
N ALA A 354 17.91 19.88 -5.95
CA ALA A 354 18.20 21.30 -5.90
C ALA A 354 17.50 21.95 -4.69
N MET A 355 18.18 22.89 -4.03
CA MET A 355 17.62 23.62 -2.89
C MET A 355 16.45 24.51 -3.28
N SER A 356 16.48 25.08 -4.48
CA SER A 356 15.37 25.80 -5.12
C SER A 356 14.13 24.91 -5.26
N GLY A 357 14.31 23.68 -5.75
CA GLY A 357 13.26 22.67 -5.78
C GLY A 357 12.72 22.36 -4.39
N TRP A 358 13.59 22.13 -3.41
CA TRP A 358 13.17 21.87 -2.02
C TRP A 358 12.36 23.02 -1.42
N ALA A 359 12.79 24.26 -1.63
CA ALA A 359 12.05 25.44 -1.18
C ALA A 359 10.68 25.53 -1.87
N ALA A 360 10.61 25.34 -3.19
CA ALA A 360 9.37 25.34 -3.95
C ALA A 360 8.40 24.24 -3.48
N GLY A 361 8.91 23.04 -3.20
CA GLY A 361 8.12 21.93 -2.65
C GLY A 361 7.56 22.24 -1.26
N ARG A 362 8.35 22.91 -0.41
CA ARG A 362 7.86 23.40 0.88
C ARG A 362 6.78 24.45 0.71
N THR A 363 7.00 25.47 -0.12
CA THR A 363 6.02 26.52 -0.42
C THR A 363 4.71 25.92 -0.95
N ALA A 364 4.79 24.93 -1.84
CA ALA A 364 3.62 24.22 -2.36
C ALA A 364 2.85 23.43 -1.28
N ALA A 365 3.54 23.05 -0.19
CA ALA A 365 2.93 22.46 0.99
C ALA A 365 2.59 23.50 2.08
N ASP A 366 2.88 24.79 1.86
CA ASP A 366 2.75 25.91 2.80
C ASP A 366 1.74 26.97 2.37
N SER A 367 1.29 26.99 1.11
CA SER A 367 0.21 27.88 0.64
C SER A 367 -1.08 27.55 1.38
N ALA A 368 -1.18 28.20 2.53
CA ALA A 368 -2.03 27.96 3.66
C ALA A 368 -2.10 29.26 4.46
N ASP A 369 -3.26 29.89 4.51
CA ASP A 369 -3.58 30.69 5.69
C ASP A 369 -4.99 30.35 6.15
N ILE A 370 -5.12 30.18 7.46
CA ILE A 370 -6.33 29.74 8.12
C ILE A 370 -6.99 31.01 8.65
N ALA A 371 -8.11 31.42 8.06
CA ALA A 371 -9.04 32.33 8.72
C ALA A 371 -10.02 31.53 9.59
#